data_AF-A0A7R9AXF7-F1
#
_entry.id   AF-A0A7R9AXF7-F1
#
_cell.length_a   1.000
_cell.length_b   1.000
_cell.length_c   1.000
_cell.angle_alpha   90.00
_cell.angle_beta   90.00
_cell.angle_gamma   90.00
#
_symmetry.space_group_name_H-M   'P 1'
#
loop_
_entity.id
_entity.type
_entity.pdbx_description
1 polymer ?
#
loop_
_entity_poly.entity_id
_entity_poly.type
_entity_poly.pdbx_seq_one_letter_code
_entity_poly.pdbx_strand_id
1 'polypeptide(L)'
;MLDAVNSFKNPRFLIKLLELVFAAVATALIASAYFYASPSKLQVIYGTIIGYVIIQCLVVTARLINQKMHKVLELMVSVSGAVMFVAAGAFLFEALSNKPNQSGLVIGAGIMSIFNGVVYLIDTFLIIKYDS
;
A
#
# COMPACT_ATOMS: atom_id res chain seq x y z
N MET A 1 -4.46 27.09 1.85
CA MET A 1 -5.58 26.41 1.14
C MET A 1 -5.39 26.40 -0.38
N LEU A 2 -4.87 27.47 -1.00
CA LEU A 2 -4.53 27.48 -2.44
C LEU A 2 -3.41 26.49 -2.84
N ASP A 3 -2.44 26.22 -1.95
CA ASP A 3 -1.31 25.33 -2.27
C ASP A 3 -1.71 23.86 -2.40
N ALA A 4 -2.72 23.42 -1.63
CA ALA A 4 -3.28 22.08 -1.74
C ALA A 4 -3.95 21.88 -3.11
N VAL A 5 -4.68 22.89 -3.60
CA VAL A 5 -5.34 22.87 -4.93
C VAL A 5 -4.31 22.81 -6.06
N ASN A 6 -3.18 23.51 -5.93
CA ASN A 6 -2.07 23.43 -6.89
C ASN A 6 -1.36 22.06 -6.84
N SER A 7 -1.28 21.42 -5.67
CA SER A 7 -0.71 20.07 -5.54
C SER A 7 -1.50 19.00 -6.30
N PHE A 8 -2.84 19.12 -6.40
CA PHE A 8 -3.67 18.21 -7.21
C PHE A 8 -3.36 18.28 -8.71
N LYS A 9 -2.73 19.35 -9.21
CA LYS A 9 -2.28 19.41 -10.61
C LYS A 9 -0.97 18.65 -10.86
N ASN A 10 -0.26 18.25 -9.81
CA ASN A 10 1.00 17.53 -9.95
C ASN A 10 0.74 16.03 -10.13
N PRO A 11 1.09 15.42 -11.29
CA PRO A 11 0.82 14.02 -11.56
C PRO A 11 1.49 13.09 -10.53
N ARG A 12 2.66 13.47 -9.98
CA ARG A 12 3.34 12.69 -8.93
C ARG A 12 2.58 12.69 -7.60
N PHE A 13 1.87 13.76 -7.28
CA PHE A 13 1.06 13.83 -6.06
C PHE A 13 -0.18 12.94 -6.19
N LEU A 14 -0.84 12.98 -7.35
CA LEU A 14 -2.01 12.14 -7.63
C LEU A 14 -1.69 10.64 -7.56
N ILE A 15 -0.53 10.21 -8.07
CA ILE A 15 -0.09 8.81 -7.99
C ILE A 15 0.12 8.40 -6.53
N LYS A 16 0.76 9.23 -5.72
CA LYS A 16 0.97 8.95 -4.29
C LYS A 16 -0.34 8.88 -3.50
N LEU A 17 -1.30 9.73 -3.87
CA LEU A 17 -2.64 9.72 -3.27
C LEU A 17 -3.41 8.47 -3.69
N LEU A 18 -3.28 8.05 -4.95
CA LEU A 18 -3.87 6.82 -5.47
C LEU A 18 -3.31 5.61 -4.72
N GLU A 19 -1.98 5.50 -4.57
CA GLU A 19 -1.34 4.46 -3.75
C GLU A 19 -1.90 4.40 -2.34
N LEU A 20 -2.07 5.56 -1.70
CA LEU A 20 -2.59 5.63 -0.34
C LEU A 20 -4.03 5.09 -0.27
N VAL A 21 -4.88 5.44 -1.24
CA VAL A 21 -6.26 4.94 -1.33
C VAL A 21 -6.28 3.43 -1.56
N PHE A 22 -5.50 2.93 -2.52
CA PHE A 22 -5.42 1.49 -2.79
C PHE A 22 -4.87 0.72 -1.58
N ALA A 23 -3.86 1.25 -0.90
CA ALA A 23 -3.30 0.67 0.31
C ALA A 23 -4.30 0.66 1.47
N ALA A 24 -5.05 1.74 1.67
CA ALA A 24 -6.09 1.80 2.70
C ALA A 24 -7.22 0.79 2.44
N VAL A 25 -7.69 0.71 1.19
CA VAL A 25 -8.72 -0.25 0.77
C VAL A 25 -8.24 -1.69 0.91
N ALA A 26 -7.02 -2.00 0.47
CA ALA A 26 -6.42 -3.32 0.63
C ALA A 26 -6.29 -3.69 2.11
N THR A 27 -5.85 -2.76 2.96
CA THR A 27 -5.71 -2.96 4.41
C THR A 27 -7.07 -3.22 5.07
N ALA A 28 -8.10 -2.46 4.70
CA ALA A 28 -9.46 -2.66 5.22
C ALA A 28 -10.04 -4.01 4.79
N LEU A 29 -9.80 -4.44 3.54
CA LEU A 29 -10.19 -5.77 3.07
C LEU A 29 -9.46 -6.87 3.84
N ILE A 30 -8.15 -6.71 4.06
CA ILE A 30 -7.35 -7.65 4.86
C ILE A 30 -7.83 -7.71 6.30
N ALA A 31 -8.20 -6.57 6.90
CA ALA A 31 -8.80 -6.48 8.23
C ALA A 31 -10.11 -7.28 8.32
N SER A 32 -10.95 -7.19 7.28
CA SER A 32 -12.22 -7.92 7.23
C SER A 32 -12.02 -9.44 7.05
N ALA A 33 -11.01 -9.85 6.29
CA ALA A 33 -10.59 -11.25 6.17
C ALA A 33 -9.98 -11.80 7.48
N TYR A 34 -9.34 -10.91 8.26
CA TYR A 34 -8.67 -11.21 9.52
C TYR A 34 -9.60 -11.80 10.59
N PHE A 35 -10.82 -11.28 10.67
CA PHE A 35 -11.80 -11.65 11.70
C PHE A 35 -12.17 -13.14 11.72
N TYR A 36 -11.75 -13.90 10.71
CA TYR A 36 -12.14 -15.29 10.53
C TYR A 36 -10.99 -16.31 10.46
N ALA A 37 -9.72 -15.86 10.50
CA ALA A 37 -8.54 -16.72 10.40
C ALA A 37 -7.70 -16.74 11.71
N SER A 38 -7.23 -17.93 12.10
CA SER A 38 -6.52 -18.22 13.37
C SER A 38 -5.21 -17.42 13.56
N PRO A 39 -4.71 -17.25 14.82
CA PRO A 39 -4.42 -15.89 15.32
C PRO A 39 -2.95 -15.47 15.46
N SER A 40 -1.92 -16.14 14.93
CA SER A 40 -0.51 -15.72 15.21
C SER A 40 0.24 -15.14 14.01
N LYS A 41 0.33 -15.86 12.88
CA LYS A 41 1.08 -15.39 11.69
C LYS A 41 0.44 -14.18 11.01
N LEU A 42 -0.89 -14.17 11.00
CA LEU A 42 -1.68 -13.12 10.39
C LEU A 42 -1.53 -11.79 11.18
N GLN A 43 -1.41 -11.82 12.52
CA GLN A 43 -1.44 -10.59 13.35
C GLN A 43 -0.24 -9.70 13.05
N VAL A 44 0.91 -10.35 12.84
CA VAL A 44 2.16 -9.67 12.47
C VAL A 44 2.01 -8.99 11.11
N ILE A 45 1.45 -9.68 10.12
CA ILE A 45 1.22 -9.13 8.77
C ILE A 45 0.25 -7.94 8.84
N TYR A 46 -0.81 -8.05 9.63
CA TYR A 46 -1.78 -6.96 9.77
C TYR A 46 -1.16 -5.73 10.44
N GLY A 47 -0.41 -5.92 11.52
CA GLY A 47 0.30 -4.85 12.22
C GLY A 47 1.32 -4.13 11.33
N THR A 48 2.06 -4.88 10.49
CA THR A 48 3.02 -4.29 9.55
C THR A 48 2.31 -3.50 8.44
N ILE A 49 1.22 -4.02 7.87
CA ILE A 49 0.42 -3.32 6.85
C ILE A 49 -0.14 -2.00 7.38
N ILE A 50 -0.75 -1.99 8.57
CA ILE A 50 -1.23 -0.75 9.18
C ILE A 50 -0.08 0.23 9.40
N GLY A 51 1.03 -0.23 9.97
CA GLY A 51 2.21 0.61 10.21
C GLY A 51 2.72 1.26 8.92
N TYR A 52 2.70 0.52 7.82
CA TYR A 52 3.10 1.03 6.51
C TYR A 52 2.12 2.06 5.93
N VAL A 53 0.81 1.88 6.12
CA VAL A 53 -0.19 2.91 5.73
C VAL A 53 0.05 4.22 6.46
N ILE A 54 0.40 4.17 7.75
CA ILE A 54 0.75 5.36 8.53
C ILE A 54 1.98 6.07 7.95
N ILE A 55 3.02 5.31 7.59
CA ILE A 55 4.23 5.87 6.95
C ILE A 55 3.86 6.56 5.63
N GLN A 56 3.03 5.94 4.79
CA GLN A 56 2.59 6.55 3.53
C GLN A 56 1.75 7.81 3.75
N CYS A 57 0.88 7.86 4.77
CA CYS A 57 0.18 9.10 5.16
C CYS A 57 1.17 10.24 5.48
N LEU A 58 2.27 9.95 6.18
CA LEU A 58 3.29 10.94 6.50
C LEU A 58 3.98 11.45 5.23
N VAL A 59 4.31 10.58 4.28
CA VAL A 59 4.93 10.96 2.99
C VAL A 59 4.00 11.87 2.18
N VAL A 60 2.71 11.52 2.10
CA VAL A 60 1.71 12.34 1.40
C VAL A 60 1.54 13.69 2.08
N THR A 61 1.51 13.72 3.42
CA THR A 61 1.38 14.96 4.21
C THR A 61 2.63 15.85 4.06
N ALA A 62 3.83 15.27 4.06
CA ALA A 62 5.07 16.02 3.82
C ALA A 62 5.06 16.70 2.44
N ARG A 63 4.58 16.00 1.40
CA ARG A 63 4.40 16.59 0.06
C ARG A 63 3.29 17.65 0.02
N LEU A 64 2.22 17.51 0.80
CA LEU A 64 1.19 18.56 0.92
C LEU A 64 1.75 19.86 1.53
N ILE A 65 2.71 19.76 2.43
CA ILE A 65 3.41 20.89 3.04
C ILE A 65 4.53 21.42 2.10
N ASN A 66 4.66 20.87 0.89
CA ASN A 66 5.68 21.22 -0.10
C ASN A 66 7.12 21.01 0.43
N GLN A 67 7.28 20.11 1.41
CA GLN A 67 8.59 19.69 1.88
C GLN A 67 9.22 18.78 0.82
N LYS A 68 10.43 19.14 0.40
CA LYS A 68 11.24 18.30 -0.49
C LYS A 68 11.78 17.13 0.32
N MET A 69 11.14 15.97 0.22
CA MET A 69 11.71 14.73 0.73
C MET A 69 12.92 14.29 -0.10
N HIS A 70 13.89 13.67 0.56
CA HIS A 70 15.00 13.02 -0.12
C HIS A 70 14.48 11.86 -0.98
N LYS A 71 14.90 11.82 -2.24
CA LYS A 71 14.53 10.83 -3.26
C LYS A 71 14.75 9.39 -2.78
N VAL A 72 15.86 9.15 -2.07
CA VAL A 72 16.21 7.83 -1.50
C VAL A 72 15.15 7.36 -0.50
N LEU A 73 14.63 8.27 0.32
CA LEU A 73 13.60 7.97 1.32
C LEU A 73 12.28 7.59 0.64
N GLU A 74 11.88 8.33 -0.40
CA GLU A 74 10.67 8.01 -1.16
C GLU A 74 10.78 6.66 -1.89
N LEU A 75 11.97 6.35 -2.43
CA LEU A 75 12.24 5.08 -3.11
C LEU A 75 12.29 3.90 -2.13
N MET A 76 12.94 4.06 -0.97
CA MET A 76 12.98 3.03 0.07
C MET A 76 11.58 2.69 0.57
N VAL A 77 10.74 3.70 0.81
CA VAL A 77 9.35 3.49 1.21
C VAL A 77 8.61 2.73 0.09
N SER A 78 8.61 3.24 -1.14
CA SER A 78 7.87 2.62 -2.26
C SER A 78 8.27 1.17 -2.53
N VAL A 79 9.57 0.86 -2.55
CA VAL A 79 10.09 -0.51 -2.75
C VAL A 79 9.71 -1.44 -1.59
N SER A 80 9.86 -0.98 -0.34
CA SER A 80 9.46 -1.79 0.82
C SER A 80 7.96 -2.08 0.84
N GLY A 81 7.13 -1.11 0.43
CA GLY A 81 5.69 -1.31 0.23
C GLY A 81 5.37 -2.37 -0.81
N ALA A 82 6.02 -2.31 -1.97
CA ALA A 82 5.83 -3.31 -3.02
C ALA A 82 6.08 -4.74 -2.51
N VAL A 83 7.23 -4.96 -1.86
CA VAL A 83 7.59 -6.28 -1.31
C VAL A 83 6.58 -6.73 -0.26
N MET A 84 6.15 -5.82 0.62
CA MET A 84 5.25 -6.16 1.72
C MET A 84 3.84 -6.49 1.23
N PHE A 85 3.28 -5.74 0.27
CA PHE A 85 1.95 -6.00 -0.30
C PHE A 85 1.93 -7.25 -1.18
N VAL A 86 3.02 -7.57 -1.88
CA VAL A 86 3.15 -8.84 -2.61
C VAL A 86 3.20 -10.02 -1.64
N ALA A 87 4.00 -9.92 -0.58
CA ALA A 87 4.07 -10.95 0.46
C ALA A 87 2.71 -11.15 1.15
N ALA A 88 2.02 -10.07 1.51
CA ALA A 88 0.68 -10.13 2.09
C ALA A 88 -0.34 -10.82 1.17
N GLY A 89 -0.28 -10.54 -0.14
CA GLY A 89 -1.09 -11.22 -1.14
C GLY A 89 -0.85 -12.73 -1.16
N ALA A 90 0.42 -13.15 -1.16
CA ALA A 90 0.79 -14.57 -1.14
C ALA A 90 0.26 -15.29 0.11
N PHE A 91 0.39 -14.67 1.29
CA PHE A 91 -0.14 -15.23 2.54
C PHE A 91 -1.67 -15.36 2.54
N LEU A 92 -2.39 -14.42 1.92
CA LEU A 92 -3.86 -14.52 1.79
C LEU A 92 -4.28 -15.68 0.89
N PHE A 93 -3.55 -15.94 -0.20
CA PHE A 93 -3.78 -17.11 -1.05
C PHE A 93 -3.48 -18.44 -0.36
N GLU A 94 -2.42 -18.48 0.46
CA GLU A 94 -2.12 -19.64 1.31
C GLU A 94 -3.22 -19.88 2.37
N ALA A 95 -3.72 -18.81 2.99
CA ALA A 95 -4.81 -18.88 3.95
C ALA A 95 -6.13 -19.37 3.31
N LEU A 96 -6.42 -18.93 2.08
CA LEU A 96 -7.56 -19.38 1.29
C LEU A 96 -7.49 -20.89 0.98
N SER A 97 -6.31 -21.38 0.60
CA SER A 97 -6.10 -22.81 0.28
C SER A 97 -6.36 -23.71 1.49
N ASN A 98 -6.07 -23.21 2.70
CA ASN A 98 -6.28 -23.95 3.94
C ASN A 98 -7.74 -23.87 4.48
N LYS A 99 -8.52 -22.85 4.11
CA LYS A 99 -9.91 -22.67 4.55
C LYS A 99 -10.80 -22.15 3.41
N PRO A 100 -11.27 -23.03 2.51
CA PRO A 100 -12.03 -22.63 1.32
C PRO A 100 -13.46 -22.13 1.61
N ASN A 101 -13.96 -22.20 2.84
CA ASN A 101 -15.36 -21.87 3.15
C ASN A 101 -15.65 -20.35 3.25
N GLN A 102 -14.65 -19.48 3.00
CA GLN A 102 -14.78 -18.02 3.09
C GLN A 102 -14.10 -17.28 1.91
N SER A 103 -14.33 -17.78 0.71
CA SER A 103 -13.50 -17.44 -0.46
C SER A 103 -13.64 -16.02 -0.99
N GLY A 104 -14.83 -15.41 -1.00
CA GLY A 104 -15.06 -14.17 -1.76
C GLY A 104 -14.21 -12.98 -1.30
N LEU A 105 -14.25 -12.68 0.00
CA LEU A 105 -13.53 -11.54 0.59
C LEU A 105 -12.02 -11.75 0.62
N VAL A 106 -11.57 -12.97 0.94
CA VAL A 106 -10.13 -13.30 1.01
C VAL A 106 -9.49 -13.27 -0.38
N ILE A 107 -10.17 -13.78 -1.41
CA ILE A 107 -9.72 -13.68 -2.80
C ILE A 107 -9.64 -12.22 -3.23
N GLY A 108 -10.69 -11.43 -2.96
CA GLY A 108 -10.69 -10.00 -3.27
C GLY A 108 -9.55 -9.26 -2.60
N ALA A 109 -9.29 -9.55 -1.32
CA ALA A 109 -8.19 -8.95 -0.57
C ALA A 109 -6.82 -9.33 -1.14
N GLY A 110 -6.63 -10.60 -1.50
CA GLY A 110 -5.39 -11.09 -2.12
C GLY A 110 -5.09 -10.41 -3.45
N ILE A 111 -6.09 -10.34 -4.34
CA ILE A 111 -5.95 -9.67 -5.65
C ILE A 111 -5.64 -8.18 -5.46
N MET A 112 -6.35 -7.51 -4.55
CA MET A 112 -6.15 -6.09 -4.31
C MET A 112 -4.78 -5.79 -3.70
N SER A 113 -4.28 -6.69 -2.85
CA SER A 113 -2.92 -6.59 -2.29
C SER A 113 -1.84 -6.72 -3.36
N ILE A 114 -1.98 -7.68 -4.28
CA ILE A 114 -1.04 -7.83 -5.41
C ILE A 114 -1.09 -6.60 -6.31
N PHE A 115 -2.30 -6.13 -6.65
CA PHE A 115 -2.47 -4.95 -7.48
C PHE A 115 -1.81 -3.72 -6.86
N ASN A 116 -1.96 -3.53 -5.55
CA ASN A 116 -1.31 -2.45 -4.83
C ASN A 116 0.23 -2.57 -4.86
N GLY A 117 0.76 -3.79 -4.76
CA GLY A 117 2.19 -4.04 -4.96
C GLY A 117 2.70 -3.61 -6.35
N VAL A 118 1.92 -3.85 -7.40
CA VAL A 118 2.25 -3.38 -8.76
C VAL A 118 2.23 -1.85 -8.86
N VAL A 119 1.27 -1.18 -8.22
CA VAL A 119 1.22 0.29 -8.19
C VAL A 119 2.50 0.87 -7.55
N TYR A 120 2.96 0.31 -6.43
CA TYR A 120 4.23 0.70 -5.80
C TYR A 120 5.45 0.49 -6.70
N LEU A 121 5.48 -0.58 -7.49
CA LEU A 121 6.56 -0.81 -8.46
C LEU A 121 6.53 0.23 -9.58
N ILE A 122 5.35 0.62 -10.05
CA ILE A 122 5.19 1.67 -11.06
C ILE A 122 5.69 3.01 -10.51
N ASP A 123 5.32 3.37 -9.28
CA ASP A 123 5.82 4.60 -8.64
C ASP A 123 7.33 4.57 -8.43
N THR A 124 7.90 3.43 -8.02
CA THR A 124 9.35 3.26 -7.94
C THR A 124 10.02 3.54 -9.30
N PHE A 125 9.47 2.96 -10.38
CA PHE A 125 10.00 3.18 -11.73
C PHE A 125 9.88 4.64 -12.18
N LEU A 126 8.77 5.31 -11.83
CA LEU A 126 8.58 6.72 -12.10
C LEU A 126 9.55 7.60 -11.29
N ILE A 127 9.83 7.28 -10.03
CA ILE A 127 10.83 7.99 -9.23
C ILE A 127 12.20 7.92 -9.90
N ILE A 128 12.60 6.74 -10.39
CA ILE A 128 13.90 6.53 -11.05
C ILE A 128 13.96 7.28 -12.40
N LYS A 129 12.91 7.17 -13.23
CA LYS A 129 12.90 7.70 -14.60
C LYS A 129 12.77 9.22 -14.66
N TYR A 130 11.95 9.81 -13.81
CA TYR A 130 11.52 11.20 -13.92
C TYR A 130 12.46 12.15 -13.16
N ASP A 131 13.62 11.63 -12.75
CA ASP A 131 14.60 12.26 -11.88
C ASP A 131 16.06 11.97 -12.30
N SER A 132 16.23 11.34 -13.48
CA SER A 132 17.46 11.34 -14.30
C SER A 132 17.38 12.48 -15.31
#